data_AF-B7P300-F1
#
_entry.id   AF-B7P300-F1
#
_cell.length_a   1.000
_cell.length_b   1.000
_cell.length_c   1.000
_cell.angle_alpha   90.00
_cell.angle_beta   90.00
_cell.angle_gamma   90.00
#
_symmetry.space_group_name_H-M   'P 1'
#
loop_
_entity.id
_entity.type
_entity.pdbx_description
1 polymer ?
#
loop_
_entity_poly.entity_id
_entity_poly.type
_entity_poly.pdbx_seq_one_letter_code
_entity_poly.pdbx_strand_id
1 'polypeptide(L)'
;MQPLERVYVLAATSRPDLIDPALLRPGRLDKCLHCPLPSPEERVCILQALSRKLLLADDVDLASVARRTDHFSGADLQALLYTSQLEVVHEVFPEKGEAEWRSSSLTYRCLQSWSKTY
;
A
#
# COMPACT_ATOMS: atom_id res chain seq x y z
N MET A 1 -12.04 20.06 -39.10
CA MET A 1 -11.65 19.42 -37.83
C MET A 1 -11.90 17.93 -37.97
N GLN A 2 -10.86 17.10 -37.96
CA GLN A 2 -11.05 15.65 -37.96
C GLN A 2 -11.45 15.20 -36.55
N PRO A 3 -12.44 14.32 -36.40
CA PRO A 3 -12.84 13.81 -35.09
C PRO A 3 -11.70 12.98 -34.48
N LEU A 4 -11.49 13.12 -33.16
CA LEU A 4 -10.56 12.29 -32.40
C LEU A 4 -11.15 10.88 -32.27
N GLU A 5 -10.93 10.03 -33.26
CA GLU A 5 -11.28 8.62 -33.20
C GLU A 5 -10.33 7.92 -32.22
N ARG A 6 -10.85 7.49 -31.06
CA ARG A 6 -10.20 6.69 -29.98
C ARG A 6 -9.48 7.47 -28.87
N VAL A 7 -10.17 8.42 -28.23
CA VAL A 7 -9.75 8.95 -26.93
C VAL A 7 -10.60 8.33 -25.82
N TYR A 8 -9.94 7.82 -24.78
CA TYR A 8 -10.59 7.37 -23.54
C TYR A 8 -10.24 8.36 -22.43
N VAL A 9 -11.24 8.74 -21.63
CA VAL A 9 -11.07 9.65 -20.49
C VAL A 9 -11.31 8.85 -19.21
N LEU A 10 -10.30 8.84 -18.34
CA LEU A 10 -10.39 8.31 -16.98
C LEU A 10 -10.37 9.49 -16.01
N ALA A 11 -11.32 9.49 -15.07
CA ALA A 11 -11.41 10.49 -14.02
C ALA A 11 -11.52 9.79 -12.65
N ALA A 12 -10.93 10.39 -11.63
CA ALA A 12 -11.00 9.92 -10.25
C ALA A 12 -11.36 11.08 -9.32
N THR A 13 -12.21 10.83 -8.33
CA THR A 13 -12.58 11.81 -7.29
C THR A 13 -12.76 11.10 -5.95
N SER A 14 -12.47 11.79 -4.85
CA SER A 14 -12.88 11.38 -3.50
C SER A 14 -14.24 11.95 -3.10
N ARG A 15 -14.79 12.86 -3.91
CA ARG A 15 -16.04 13.58 -3.67
C ARG A 15 -17.00 13.46 -4.86
N PRO A 16 -17.61 12.29 -5.09
CA PRO A 16 -18.56 12.10 -6.20
C PRO A 16 -19.82 12.96 -6.04
N ASP A 17 -20.17 13.36 -4.81
CA ASP A 17 -21.25 14.28 -4.47
C ASP A 17 -21.09 15.69 -5.08
N LEU A 18 -19.85 16.10 -5.35
CA LEU A 18 -19.54 17.41 -5.91
C LEU A 18 -19.45 17.44 -7.45
N ILE A 19 -19.57 16.29 -8.11
CA ILE A 19 -19.50 16.24 -9.57
C ILE A 19 -20.78 16.85 -10.15
N ASP A 20 -20.62 17.76 -11.11
CA ASP A 20 -21.75 18.29 -11.88
C ASP A 20 -22.51 17.12 -12.55
N PRO A 21 -23.81 16.93 -12.26
CA PRO A 21 -24.62 15.86 -12.86
C PRO A 21 -24.63 15.88 -14.40
N ALA A 22 -24.34 17.01 -15.04
CA ALA A 22 -24.18 17.09 -16.48
C ALA A 22 -23.01 16.24 -16.99
N LEU A 23 -21.92 16.10 -16.23
CA LEU A 23 -20.76 15.28 -16.61
C LEU A 23 -21.04 13.77 -16.55
N LEU A 24 -22.01 13.35 -15.73
CA LEU A 24 -22.40 11.95 -15.54
C LEU A 24 -23.42 11.45 -16.60
N ARG A 25 -23.81 12.30 -17.55
CA ARG A 25 -24.75 11.92 -18.61
C ARG A 25 -24.09 10.97 -19.63
N PRO A 26 -24.88 10.09 -20.28
CA PRO A 26 -24.39 9.18 -21.31
C PRO A 26 -23.49 9.84 -22.35
N GLY A 27 -22.38 9.18 -22.70
CA GLY A 27 -21.38 9.69 -23.64
C GLY A 27 -20.33 10.65 -23.05
N ARG A 28 -20.29 10.80 -21.72
CA ARG A 28 -19.29 11.58 -20.97
C ARG A 28 -18.61 10.70 -19.91
N LEU A 29 -18.77 11.00 -18.62
CA LEU A 29 -18.31 10.18 -17.49
C LEU A 29 -19.47 9.30 -17.00
N ASP A 30 -20.04 8.49 -17.91
CA ASP A 30 -21.25 7.71 -17.66
C ASP A 30 -20.98 6.32 -17.03
N LYS A 31 -19.70 5.92 -16.91
CA LYS A 31 -19.27 4.71 -16.22
C LYS A 31 -18.54 5.08 -14.93
N CYS A 32 -19.15 4.77 -13.79
CA CYS A 32 -18.56 4.98 -12.48
C CYS A 32 -18.16 3.64 -11.86
N LEU A 33 -16.94 3.57 -11.33
CA LEU A 33 -16.45 2.45 -10.53
C LEU A 33 -16.20 2.95 -9.11
N HIS A 34 -16.85 2.33 -8.13
CA HIS A 34 -16.61 2.60 -6.73
C HIS A 34 -15.48 1.72 -6.22
N CYS A 35 -14.48 2.30 -5.56
CA CYS A 35 -13.36 1.58 -4.97
C CYS A 35 -13.49 1.61 -3.44
N PRO A 36 -14.06 0.56 -2.81
CA PRO A 36 -14.17 0.49 -1.36
C PRO A 36 -12.81 0.20 -0.70
N LEU A 37 -12.77 0.26 0.64
CA LEU A 37 -11.64 -0.27 1.39
C LEU A 37 -11.50 -1.79 1.16
N PRO A 38 -10.27 -2.32 1.09
CA PRO A 38 -10.03 -3.71 0.77
C PRO A 38 -10.48 -4.67 1.88
N SER A 39 -11.01 -5.83 1.48
CA SER A 39 -11.27 -6.97 2.36
C SER A 39 -9.96 -7.51 2.97
N PRO A 40 -10.02 -8.30 4.06
CA PRO A 40 -8.83 -8.95 4.62
C PRO A 40 -8.00 -9.72 3.58
N GLU A 41 -8.66 -10.46 2.68
CA GLU A 41 -8.02 -11.23 1.62
C GLU A 41 -7.39 -10.31 0.56
N GLU A 42 -8.08 -9.24 0.18
CA GLU A 42 -7.54 -8.23 -0.74
C GLU A 42 -6.32 -7.52 -0.13
N ARG A 43 -6.31 -7.25 1.18
CA ARG A 43 -5.15 -6.69 1.88
C ARG A 43 -3.95 -7.64 1.83
N VAL A 44 -4.13 -8.95 1.93
CA VAL A 44 -3.04 -9.93 1.72
C VAL A 44 -2.47 -9.79 0.31
N CYS A 45 -3.33 -9.76 -0.71
CA CYS A 45 -2.90 -9.60 -2.10
C CYS A 45 -2.13 -8.28 -2.32
N ILE A 46 -2.60 -7.19 -1.73
CA ILE A 46 -1.92 -5.88 -1.79
C ILE A 46 -0.56 -5.96 -1.10
N LEU A 47 -0.49 -6.50 0.11
CA LEU A 47 0.77 -6.66 0.86
C LEU A 47 1.77 -7.54 0.09
N GLN A 48 1.32 -8.64 -0.50
CA GLN A 48 2.15 -9.48 -1.38
C GLN A 48 2.65 -8.69 -2.59
N ALA A 49 1.77 -7.93 -3.26
CA ALA A 49 2.13 -7.15 -4.44
C ALA A 49 3.15 -6.04 -4.13
N LEU A 50 3.00 -5.36 -3.00
CA LEU A 50 3.88 -4.30 -2.53
C LEU A 50 5.22 -4.84 -2.02
N SER A 51 5.21 -6.00 -1.37
CA SER A 51 6.43 -6.62 -0.82
C SER A 51 7.29 -7.37 -1.83
N ARG A 52 6.87 -7.51 -3.10
CA ARG A 52 7.65 -8.21 -4.16
C ARG A 52 9.10 -7.74 -4.32
N LYS A 53 9.40 -6.48 -3.99
CA LYS A 53 10.75 -5.90 -4.07
C LYS A 53 11.45 -5.80 -2.71
N LEU A 54 10.80 -6.26 -1.64
CA LEU A 54 11.33 -6.23 -0.28
C LEU A 54 11.92 -7.58 0.08
N LEU A 55 13.01 -7.57 0.84
CA LEU A 55 13.54 -8.76 1.48
C LEU A 55 12.79 -8.97 2.79
N LEU A 56 11.82 -9.89 2.77
CA LEU A 56 11.11 -10.31 3.97
C LEU A 56 11.86 -11.47 4.63
N ALA A 57 11.80 -11.57 5.96
CA ALA A 57 12.23 -12.78 6.66
C ALA A 57 11.23 -13.92 6.44
N ASP A 58 11.71 -15.15 6.61
CA ASP A 58 10.95 -16.39 6.39
C ASP A 58 9.74 -16.54 7.33
N ASP A 59 9.66 -15.75 8.39
CA ASP A 59 8.63 -15.80 9.41
C ASP A 59 7.56 -14.72 9.27
N VAL A 60 7.70 -13.84 8.29
CA VAL A 60 6.76 -12.75 8.07
C VAL A 60 5.44 -13.31 7.53
N ASP A 61 4.45 -13.41 8.41
CA ASP A 61 3.08 -13.79 8.04
C ASP A 61 2.27 -12.55 7.59
N LEU A 62 2.23 -12.31 6.28
CA LEU A 62 1.42 -11.25 5.68
C LEU A 62 -0.09 -11.42 5.92
N ALA A 63 -0.59 -12.64 6.14
CA ALA A 63 -1.99 -12.86 6.48
C ALA A 63 -2.29 -12.40 7.91
N SER A 64 -1.35 -12.58 8.84
CA SER A 64 -1.44 -12.01 10.18
C SER A 64 -1.43 -10.49 10.15
N VAL A 65 -0.55 -9.88 9.34
CA VAL A 65 -0.53 -8.42 9.15
C VAL A 65 -1.86 -7.93 8.61
N ALA A 66 -2.39 -8.54 7.55
CA ALA A 66 -3.67 -8.15 6.95
C ALA A 66 -4.86 -8.21 7.93
N ARG A 67 -4.87 -9.17 8.87
CA ARG A 67 -5.89 -9.27 9.94
C ARG A 67 -5.80 -8.14 10.97
N ARG A 68 -4.64 -7.51 11.13
CA ARG A 68 -4.40 -6.43 12.10
C ARG A 68 -4.55 -5.03 11.50
N THR A 69 -4.66 -4.93 10.18
CA THR A 69 -4.76 -3.66 9.45
C THR A 69 -6.18 -3.43 8.97
N ASP A 70 -7.17 -3.57 9.86
CA ASP A 70 -8.55 -3.27 9.51
C ASP A 70 -8.70 -1.79 9.12
N HIS A 71 -9.55 -1.54 8.11
CA HIS A 71 -9.78 -0.22 7.51
C HIS A 71 -8.59 0.43 6.79
N PHE A 72 -7.47 -0.27 6.63
CA PHE A 72 -6.34 0.27 5.87
C PHE A 72 -6.65 0.26 4.37
N SER A 73 -6.38 1.39 3.72
CA SER A 73 -6.32 1.49 2.27
C SER A 73 -5.02 0.89 1.73
N GLY A 74 -4.93 0.72 0.40
CA GLY A 74 -3.68 0.29 -0.23
C GLY A 74 -2.50 1.24 0.04
N ALA A 75 -2.77 2.54 0.19
CA ALA A 75 -1.76 3.53 0.54
C ALA A 75 -1.28 3.37 1.98
N ASP A 76 -2.17 3.06 2.92
CA ASP A 76 -1.81 2.81 4.32
C ASP A 76 -0.96 1.55 4.47
N LEU A 77 -1.28 0.48 3.72
CA LEU A 77 -0.47 -0.74 3.68
C LEU A 77 0.93 -0.49 3.09
N GLN A 78 1.03 0.37 2.06
CA GLN A 78 2.32 0.78 1.51
C GLN A 78 3.13 1.59 2.53
N ALA A 79 2.48 2.53 3.22
CA ALA A 79 3.12 3.32 4.26
C ALA A 79 3.63 2.42 5.39
N LEU A 80 2.85 1.42 5.82
CA LEU A 80 3.25 0.43 6.82
C LEU A 80 4.53 -0.32 6.45
N LEU A 81 4.62 -0.80 5.20
CA LEU A 81 5.82 -1.50 4.73
C LEU A 81 7.02 -0.56 4.64
N TYR A 82 6.79 0.68 4.20
CA TYR A 82 7.84 1.69 4.08
C TYR A 82 8.42 2.09 5.45
N THR A 83 7.59 2.36 6.44
CA THR A 83 8.05 2.69 7.81
C THR A 83 8.81 1.52 8.42
N SER A 84 8.30 0.30 8.28
CA SER A 84 8.98 -0.91 8.75
C SER A 84 10.37 -1.07 8.12
N GLN A 85 10.52 -0.73 6.83
CA GLN A 85 11.81 -0.79 6.15
C GLN A 85 12.79 0.27 6.64
N LEU A 86 12.33 1.51 6.85
CA LEU A 86 13.15 2.60 7.37
C LEU A 86 13.68 2.30 8.78
N GLU A 87 12.85 1.71 9.64
CA GLU A 87 13.25 1.32 11.00
C GLU A 87 14.42 0.33 10.97
N VAL A 88 14.37 -0.67 10.08
CA VAL A 88 15.48 -1.63 9.90
C VAL A 88 16.76 -0.92 9.42
N VAL A 89 16.66 0.04 8.51
CA VAL A 89 17.84 0.81 8.05
C VAL A 89 18.47 1.59 9.20
N HIS A 90 17.66 2.22 10.07
CA HIS A 90 18.17 2.92 11.25
C HIS A 90 18.84 1.98 12.27
N GLU A 91 18.38 0.74 12.40
CA GLU A 91 19.03 -0.26 13.27
C GLU A 91 20.34 -0.80 12.68
N VAL A 92 20.40 -1.01 11.36
CA VAL A 92 21.57 -1.59 10.66
C VAL A 92 22.69 -0.57 10.48
N PHE A 93 22.37 0.71 10.37
CA PHE A 93 23.33 1.80 10.23
C PHE A 93 23.24 2.77 11.42
N PRO A 94 23.73 2.38 12.61
CA PRO A 94 23.92 3.34 13.69
C PRO A 94 24.94 4.40 13.23
N GLU A 95 24.68 5.67 13.52
CA GLU A 95 25.68 6.74 13.35
C GLU A 95 26.89 6.49 14.26
N LYS A 96 27.80 5.62 13.83
CA LYS A 96 29.25 5.60 14.11
C LYS A 96 29.88 4.27 13.63
N GLY A 97 30.80 4.42 12.68
CA GLY A 97 32.08 3.71 12.59
C GLY A 97 32.12 2.17 12.67
N GLU A 98 32.64 1.57 11.60
CA GLU A 98 33.10 0.18 11.45
C GLU A 98 32.02 -0.83 11.03
N ALA A 99 31.92 -0.98 9.70
CA ALA A 99 31.09 -1.98 9.04
C ALA A 99 31.76 -3.36 9.09
N GLU A 100 31.27 -4.24 9.95
CA GLU A 100 31.49 -5.69 9.83
C GLU A 100 30.22 -6.34 9.25
N TRP A 101 30.28 -6.69 7.97
CA TRP A 101 29.20 -7.39 7.26
C TRP A 101 29.01 -8.80 7.82
N ARG A 102 28.18 -8.96 8.84
CA ARG A 102 27.72 -10.28 9.31
C ARG A 102 26.37 -10.60 8.69
N SER A 103 26.43 -11.45 7.66
CA SER A 103 25.27 -12.04 7.01
C SER A 103 24.46 -12.87 8.03
N SER A 104 23.15 -12.65 8.04
CA SER A 104 22.08 -13.33 8.81
C SER A 104 21.55 -12.56 10.02
N SER A 105 20.23 -12.41 10.05
CA SER A 105 19.35 -12.08 11.18
C SER A 105 19.12 -10.60 11.57
N LEU A 106 18.60 -9.76 10.66
CA LEU A 106 18.02 -8.45 11.06
C LEU A 106 16.73 -8.11 10.31
N THR A 107 15.69 -8.92 10.50
CA THR A 107 14.34 -8.64 9.95
C THR A 107 13.20 -8.94 10.93
N TYR A 108 13.50 -9.36 12.16
CA TYR A 108 12.53 -10.09 13.00
C TYR A 108 11.80 -9.29 14.09
N ARG A 109 12.14 -8.01 14.37
CA ARG A 109 11.63 -7.33 15.59
C ARG A 109 10.55 -6.26 15.38
N CYS A 110 10.36 -5.70 14.19
CA CYS A 110 9.45 -4.55 14.06
C CYS A 110 7.95 -4.88 13.99
N LEU A 111 7.54 -6.03 13.43
CA LEU A 111 6.12 -6.41 13.38
C LEU A 111 5.51 -6.74 14.76
N GLN A 112 6.37 -7.06 15.75
CA GLN A 112 5.98 -7.35 17.14
C GLN A 112 5.85 -6.08 18.00
N SER A 113 6.65 -5.04 17.73
CA SER A 113 6.60 -3.76 18.46
C SER A 113 5.26 -3.05 18.25
N TRP A 114 4.71 -3.10 17.04
CA TRP A 114 3.41 -2.50 16.71
C TRP A 114 2.21 -3.21 17.37
N SER A 115 2.38 -4.38 17.99
CA SER A 115 1.30 -5.07 18.75
C SER A 115 1.08 -4.54 20.16
N LYS A 116 1.99 -3.68 20.65
CA LYS A 116 1.94 -3.17 22.04
C LYS A 116 1.43 -1.74 22.15
N THR A 117 1.19 -1.06 21.03
CA THR A 117 0.78 0.35 21.01
C THR A 117 -0.67 0.54 20.54
N TYR A 118 -1.34 -0.52 20.04
CA TYR A 118 -2.76 -0.54 19.67
C TYR A 118 -3.40 -1.87 20.03
#